data_AF-A0A351A4V9-F1
#
_entry.id   AF-A0A351A4V9-F1
#
_cell.length_a   1.000
_cell.length_b   1.000
_cell.length_c   1.000
_cell.angle_alpha   90.00
_cell.angle_beta   90.00
_cell.angle_gamma   90.00
#
_symmetry.space_group_name_H-M   'P 1'
#
loop_
_entity.id
_entity.type
_entity.pdbx_description
1 polymer ?
#
loop_
_entity_poly.entity_id
_entity_poly.type
_entity_poly.pdbx_seq_one_letter_code
_entity_poly.pdbx_strand_id
1 'polypeptide(L)'
;IVANDATVKGGTYYPMTVKKHLRAQEIAEQNNLPCIYLVDSGGAFLPKQDEVFPDRDHFGRIFFNQANMSAKGIPQVAVVMGSCTA
;
A
#
# COMPACT_ATOMS: atom_id res chain seq x y z
N ILE A 1 -3.45 0.15 -10.50
CA ILE A 1 -3.75 -1.13 -9.80
C ILE A 1 -2.53 -1.50 -8.96
N VAL A 2 -2.74 -1.90 -7.71
CA VAL A 2 -1.71 -2.44 -6.82
C VAL A 2 -2.22 -3.78 -6.30
N ALA A 3 -1.39 -4.83 -6.33
CA ALA A 3 -1.76 -6.16 -5.89
C ALA A 3 -0.64 -6.76 -5.05
N ASN A 4 -1.02 -7.37 -3.92
CA ASN A 4 -0.14 -8.23 -3.15
C ASN A 4 -0.06 -9.61 -3.82
N ASP A 5 1.10 -10.26 -3.74
CA ASP A 5 1.26 -11.66 -4.12
C ASP A 5 1.40 -12.50 -2.85
N ALA A 6 0.32 -13.18 -2.46
CA ALA A 6 0.29 -13.99 -1.24
C ALA A 6 1.30 -15.14 -1.25
N THR A 7 1.76 -15.58 -2.43
CA THR A 7 2.77 -16.66 -2.53
C THR A 7 4.17 -16.17 -2.14
N VAL A 8 4.44 -14.86 -2.25
CA VAL A 8 5.72 -14.26 -1.91
C VAL A 8 5.71 -13.88 -0.44
N LYS A 9 6.24 -14.77 0.41
CA LYS A 9 6.39 -14.53 1.87
C LYS A 9 5.07 -14.06 2.52
N GLY A 10 3.94 -14.64 2.11
CA GLY A 10 2.61 -14.31 2.63
C GLY A 10 2.11 -12.93 2.21
N GLY A 11 2.62 -12.35 1.12
CA GLY A 11 2.25 -11.01 0.67
C GLY A 11 2.69 -9.89 1.61
N THR A 12 3.64 -10.16 2.51
CA THR A 12 4.10 -9.20 3.52
C THR A 12 4.87 -8.04 2.92
N TYR A 13 4.79 -6.87 3.56
CA TYR A 13 5.50 -5.67 3.11
C TYR A 13 6.95 -5.67 3.56
N TYR A 14 7.84 -5.74 2.58
CA TYR A 14 9.26 -5.41 2.74
C TYR A 14 9.46 -3.90 2.55
N PRO A 15 10.63 -3.34 2.93
CA PRO A 15 10.95 -1.93 2.67
C PRO A 15 10.75 -1.52 1.21
N MET A 16 11.16 -2.41 0.29
CA MET A 16 10.93 -2.21 -1.15
C MET A 16 9.46 -2.29 -1.56
N THR A 17 8.64 -3.11 -0.88
CA THR A 17 7.20 -3.19 -1.15
C THR A 17 6.52 -1.87 -0.77
N VAL A 18 6.87 -1.28 0.38
CA VAL A 18 6.37 0.04 0.79
C VAL A 18 6.74 1.10 -0.25
N LYS A 19 8.03 1.19 -0.61
CA LYS A 19 8.52 2.14 -1.62
C LYS A 19 7.78 1.99 -2.96
N LYS A 20 7.58 0.75 -3.42
CA LYS A 20 6.86 0.47 -4.67
C LYS A 20 5.38 0.89 -4.57
N HIS A 21 4.72 0.63 -3.45
CA HIS A 21 3.33 1.03 -3.24
C HIS A 21 3.20 2.56 -3.26
N LEU A 22 4.04 3.27 -2.51
CA LEU A 22 4.04 4.73 -2.49
C LEU A 22 4.30 5.33 -3.87
N ARG A 23 5.24 4.75 -4.64
CA ARG A 23 5.48 5.18 -6.02
C ARG A 23 4.24 5.01 -6.91
N ALA A 24 3.46 3.95 -6.72
CA ALA A 24 2.22 3.75 -7.48
C ALA A 24 1.17 4.82 -7.14
N GLN A 25 1.05 5.21 -5.85
CA GLN A 25 0.16 6.29 -5.42
C GLN A 25 0.61 7.66 -5.94
N GLU A 26 1.92 7.92 -5.94
CA GLU A 26 2.47 9.17 -6.47
C GLU A 26 2.13 9.34 -7.96
N ILE A 27 2.29 8.27 -8.76
CA ILE A 27 1.89 8.27 -10.17
C ILE A 27 0.38 8.49 -10.30
N ALA A 28 -0.42 7.82 -9.48
CA ALA A 28 -1.87 7.97 -9.53
C ALA A 28 -2.33 9.39 -9.21
N GLU A 29 -1.74 10.02 -8.20
CA GLU A 29 -2.02 11.40 -7.81
C GLU A 29 -1.58 12.39 -8.90
N GLN A 30 -0.36 12.26 -9.44
CA GLN A 30 0.17 13.14 -10.48
C GLN A 30 -0.66 13.11 -11.78
N ASN A 31 -1.36 12.01 -12.05
CA ASN A 31 -2.09 11.79 -13.29
C ASN A 31 -3.60 11.70 -13.10
N ASN A 32 -4.12 12.01 -11.90
CA ASN A 32 -5.54 11.93 -11.57
C ASN A 32 -6.18 10.56 -11.90
N LEU A 33 -5.47 9.48 -11.57
CA LEU A 33 -5.88 8.11 -11.89
C LEU A 33 -6.56 7.43 -10.69
N PRO A 34 -7.73 6.79 -10.85
CA PRO A 34 -8.32 5.96 -9.81
C PRO A 34 -7.38 4.84 -9.34
N CYS A 35 -7.40 4.56 -8.04
CA CYS A 35 -6.61 3.49 -7.43
C CYS A 35 -7.48 2.27 -7.13
N ILE A 36 -7.04 1.10 -7.58
CA ILE A 36 -7.62 -0.19 -7.22
C ILE A 36 -6.55 -1.01 -6.50
N TYR A 37 -6.86 -1.43 -5.29
CA TYR A 37 -6.02 -2.26 -4.42
C TYR A 37 -6.59 -3.67 -4.33
N LEU A 38 -5.85 -4.65 -4.82
CA LEU A 38 -6.15 -6.08 -4.70
C LEU A 38 -5.39 -6.59 -3.47
N VAL A 39 -6.06 -6.55 -2.31
CA VAL A 39 -5.44 -6.76 -1.00
C VAL A 39 -5.50 -8.23 -0.62
N ASP A 40 -4.31 -8.82 -0.45
CA ASP A 40 -4.11 -10.17 0.08
C ASP A 40 -2.72 -10.24 0.73
N SER A 41 -2.63 -9.80 2.00
CA SER A 41 -1.37 -9.56 2.69
C SER A 41 -1.41 -9.99 4.15
N GLY A 42 -0.32 -10.62 4.59
CA GLY A 42 -0.06 -10.90 6.01
C GLY A 42 0.38 -9.69 6.85
N GLY A 43 0.43 -8.48 6.29
CA GLY A 43 0.85 -7.25 7.00
C GLY A 43 2.31 -6.86 6.73
N ALA A 44 2.96 -6.21 7.69
CA ALA A 44 4.37 -5.83 7.59
C ALA A 44 5.31 -7.04 7.78
N PHE A 45 6.46 -7.05 7.09
CA PHE A 45 7.49 -8.06 7.33
C PHE A 45 8.22 -7.77 8.65
N LEU A 46 7.75 -8.41 9.73
CA LEU A 46 8.18 -8.13 11.12
C LEU A 46 9.71 -8.13 11.34
N PRO A 47 10.52 -9.02 10.72
CA PRO A 47 11.98 -8.97 10.89
C PRO A 47 12.66 -7.70 10.39
N LYS A 48 11.97 -6.87 9.58
CA LYS A 48 12.44 -5.56 9.07
C LYS A 48 11.48 -4.43 9.43
N GLN A 49 10.77 -4.56 10.55
CA GLN A 49 9.71 -3.61 10.95
C GLN A 49 10.21 -2.15 11.07
N ASP A 50 11.46 -1.94 11.48
CA ASP A 50 12.10 -0.63 11.63
C ASP A 50 12.32 0.07 10.28
N GLU A 51 12.49 -0.70 9.21
CA GLU A 51 12.60 -0.24 7.82
C GLU A 51 11.23 -0.13 7.11
N VAL A 52 10.13 -0.45 7.80
CA VAL A 52 8.78 -0.55 7.20
C VAL A 52 7.74 0.29 7.93
N PHE A 53 7.91 0.58 9.22
CA PHE A 53 6.87 1.20 10.06
C PHE A 53 7.08 2.68 10.42
N PRO A 54 8.23 3.11 11.01
CA PRO A 54 8.25 4.33 11.80
C PRO A 54 8.41 5.65 11.04
N ASP A 55 8.98 5.65 9.83
CA ASP A 55 9.37 6.88 9.14
C ASP A 55 8.21 7.53 8.34
N ARG A 56 8.37 8.78 7.94
CA ARG A 56 7.37 9.57 7.20
C ARG A 56 6.94 8.90 5.89
N ASP A 57 7.86 8.24 5.20
CA ASP A 57 7.63 7.59 3.91
C ASP A 57 7.55 6.05 4.06
N HIS A 58 7.14 5.58 5.24
CA HIS A 58 6.91 4.17 5.54
C HIS A 58 5.42 3.79 5.41
N PHE A 59 5.03 2.58 5.84
CA PHE A 59 3.74 1.95 5.57
C PHE A 59 2.55 2.89 5.84
N GLY A 60 2.57 3.64 6.96
CA GLY A 60 1.50 4.57 7.32
C GLY A 60 1.21 5.66 6.27
N ARG A 61 2.19 6.00 5.44
CA ARG A 61 2.04 6.98 4.36
C ARG A 61 1.04 6.54 3.29
N ILE A 62 0.83 5.24 3.12
CA ILE A 62 -0.16 4.68 2.19
C ILE A 62 -1.56 5.19 2.55
N PHE A 63 -1.93 5.16 3.83
CA PHE A 63 -3.22 5.62 4.32
C PHE A 63 -3.37 7.14 4.21
N PHE A 64 -2.31 7.88 4.54
CA PHE A 64 -2.28 9.33 4.37
C PHE A 64 -2.52 9.73 2.90
N ASN A 65 -1.86 9.07 1.96
CA ASN A 65 -2.05 9.35 0.53
C ASN A 65 -3.46 8.95 0.07
N GLN A 66 -4.00 7.81 0.51
CA GLN A 66 -5.38 7.40 0.19
C GLN A 66 -6.40 8.45 0.63
N ALA A 67 -6.29 8.94 1.86
CA ALA A 67 -7.20 9.97 2.38
C ALA A 67 -7.11 11.28 1.58
N ASN A 68 -5.89 11.75 1.27
CA ASN A 68 -5.69 12.97 0.49
C ASN A 68 -6.17 12.84 -0.96
N MET A 69 -5.87 11.72 -1.63
CA MET A 69 -6.34 11.46 -2.99
C MET A 69 -7.87 11.38 -3.04
N SER A 70 -8.50 10.71 -2.06
CA SER A 70 -9.96 10.66 -1.94
C SER A 70 -10.56 12.06 -1.77
N ALA A 71 -9.97 12.91 -0.92
CA ALA A 71 -10.39 14.30 -0.75
C ALA A 71 -10.25 15.16 -2.02
N LYS A 72 -9.32 14.80 -2.91
CA LYS A 72 -9.14 15.40 -4.25
C LYS A 72 -10.11 14.83 -5.31
N GLY A 73 -10.99 13.91 -4.93
CA GLY A 73 -11.93 13.26 -5.86
C GLY A 73 -11.33 12.11 -6.67
N ILE A 74 -10.13 11.62 -6.32
CA ILE A 74 -9.50 10.47 -6.97
C ILE A 74 -9.99 9.18 -6.28
N PRO A 75 -10.81 8.33 -6.94
CA PRO A 75 -11.41 7.17 -6.30
C PRO A 75 -10.38 6.19 -5.75
N GLN A 76 -10.59 5.73 -4.51
CA GLN A 76 -9.80 4.70 -3.84
C GLN A 76 -10.68 3.47 -3.62
N VAL A 77 -10.42 2.37 -4.33
CA VAL A 77 -11.22 1.15 -4.27
C VAL A 77 -10.35 -0.01 -3.77
N ALA A 78 -10.84 -0.76 -2.79
CA ALA A 78 -10.17 -1.95 -2.28
C ALA A 78 -11.02 -3.21 -2.53
N VAL A 79 -10.37 -4.27 -2.98
CA VAL A 79 -10.92 -5.62 -3.11
C VAL A 79 -10.09 -6.52 -2.20
N VAL A 80 -10.71 -6.98 -1.11
CA VAL A 80 -10.04 -7.86 -0.12
C VAL A 80 -10.30 -9.30 -0.53
N MET A 81 -9.23 -10.03 -0.83
CA MET A 81 -9.28 -11.38 -1.43
C MET A 81 -8.68 -12.47 -0.54
N GLY A 82 -8.18 -12.10 0.64
CA GLY A 82 -7.55 -13.02 1.58
C GLY A 82 -7.24 -12.34 2.91
N SER A 83 -6.08 -12.63 3.49
CA SER A 83 -5.69 -12.02 4.76
C SER A 83 -5.50 -10.50 4.60
N CYS A 84 -5.91 -9.76 5.62
CA CYS A 84 -5.82 -8.29 5.66
C CYS A 84 -5.65 -7.83 7.11
N THR A 85 -4.70 -8.43 7.81
CA THR A 85 -4.47 -8.16 9.24
C THR A 85 -3.39 -7.09 9.40
N ALA A 86 -3.70 -6.07 10.23
CA ALA A 86 -2.85 -4.94 10.62
C ALA A 86 -2.36 -4.06 9.45
#